data_AF-A0A4R3N4E2-F1
#
_entry.id   AF-A0A4R3N4E2-F1
#
_cell.length_a   1.000
_cell.length_b   1.000
_cell.length_c   1.000
_cell.angle_alpha   90.00
_cell.angle_beta   90.00
_cell.angle_gamma   90.00
#
_symmetry.space_group_name_H-M   'P 1'
#
loop_
_entity.id
_entity.type
_entity.pdbx_description
1 polymer ?
#
loop_
_entity_poly.entity_id
_entity_poly.type
_entity_poly.pdbx_seq_one_letter_code
_entity_poly.pdbx_strand_id
1 'polypeptide(L)'
;MTSRAHRRSRQRPARCGARLARTLVLCTALGLPAGALAEESGTRMPVNLPEDDREHLLEEMRGFLVYTTATLNAAIEGDMTTVQRLAEQVRPPLERARMLASGDHSPAPPMTERNSAPAPADDGRRHHPSRFERMRRNLPQPFRVMMLQMREGIAEVGRDAVTRNDPLHSLRQLHRVQEVCIACHQAYRLESGSPDAAGQP
;
A
#
# COMPACT_ATOMS: atom_id res chain seq x y z
N MET A 1 34.72 45.46 -41.42
CA MET A 1 35.98 45.74 -40.71
C MET A 1 36.13 44.69 -39.60
N THR A 2 36.53 43.46 -39.97
CA THR A 2 37.87 42.86 -39.71
C THR A 2 38.13 42.63 -38.21
N SER A 3 37.83 41.46 -37.65
CA SER A 3 38.65 40.22 -37.67
C SER A 3 40.11 40.45 -37.23
N ARG A 4 40.48 39.92 -36.05
CA ARG A 4 41.82 39.36 -35.84
C ARG A 4 41.88 38.38 -34.67
N ALA A 5 42.02 37.11 -35.03
CA ALA A 5 42.55 36.05 -34.17
C ALA A 5 44.07 36.20 -34.00
N HIS A 6 44.59 35.76 -32.86
CA HIS A 6 45.89 35.12 -32.60
C HIS A 6 46.12 35.16 -31.07
N ARG A 7 46.71 34.18 -30.38
CA ARG A 7 47.71 33.21 -30.79
C ARG A 7 47.74 32.09 -29.75
N ARG A 8 47.82 30.84 -30.21
CA ARG A 8 48.22 29.68 -29.39
C ARG A 8 49.69 29.86 -28.96
N SER A 9 50.02 29.50 -27.71
CA SER A 9 51.35 28.96 -27.40
C SER A 9 51.19 27.60 -26.72
N ARG A 10 51.74 26.58 -27.38
CA ARG A 10 52.09 25.29 -26.82
C ARG A 10 53.45 25.46 -26.12
N GLN A 11 53.67 24.76 -25.00
CA GLN A 11 54.80 23.83 -24.84
C GLN A 11 54.77 23.17 -23.44
N ARG A 12 54.66 21.82 -23.46
CA ARG A 12 55.11 20.87 -22.42
C ARG A 12 56.64 20.70 -22.54
N PRO A 13 57.36 19.82 -21.79
CA PRO A 13 57.07 19.05 -20.55
C PRO A 13 58.20 19.18 -19.49
N ALA A 14 57.98 18.68 -18.28
CA ALA A 14 59.07 18.16 -17.46
C ALA A 14 58.69 16.76 -16.96
N ARG A 15 59.30 15.75 -17.57
CA ARG A 15 59.41 14.40 -17.03
C ARG A 15 60.73 14.34 -16.29
N CYS A 16 60.73 13.94 -15.03
CA CYS A 16 61.88 13.30 -14.42
C CYS A 16 61.37 12.03 -13.73
N GLY A 17 61.95 10.89 -14.10
CA GLY A 17 61.78 9.62 -13.41
C GLY A 17 62.32 9.70 -11.96
N ALA A 18 62.26 8.65 -11.16
CA ALA A 18 62.25 7.25 -11.52
C ALA A 18 61.98 6.40 -10.27
N ARG A 19 61.72 5.10 -10.53
CA ARG A 19 61.89 3.92 -9.66
C ARG A 19 60.75 3.71 -8.64
N LEU A 20 59.83 2.79 -8.94
CA LEU A 20 59.91 1.34 -8.64
C LEU A 20 60.05 1.03 -7.15
N ALA A 21 58.91 0.91 -6.47
CA ALA A 21 58.79 0.06 -5.29
C ALA A 21 57.56 -0.82 -5.47
N ARG A 22 57.83 -2.06 -5.92
CA ARG A 22 56.97 -3.23 -5.82
C ARG A 22 56.34 -3.25 -4.42
N THR A 23 55.04 -2.99 -4.34
CA THR A 23 54.26 -3.40 -3.18
C THR A 23 53.19 -4.36 -3.68
N LEU A 24 53.44 -5.63 -3.41
CA LEU A 24 52.58 -6.76 -3.73
C LEU A 24 51.26 -6.57 -2.98
N VAL A 25 50.23 -6.03 -3.64
CA VAL A 25 48.88 -6.01 -3.08
C VAL A 25 48.34 -7.43 -3.18
N LEU A 26 48.44 -8.13 -2.05
CA LEU A 26 47.88 -9.44 -1.81
C LEU A 26 46.36 -9.32 -1.91
N CYS A 27 45.78 -9.65 -3.08
CA CYS A 27 44.35 -9.88 -3.24
C CYS A 27 43.97 -11.16 -2.48
N THR A 28 43.83 -11.07 -1.17
CA THR A 28 43.09 -12.07 -0.39
C THR A 28 41.63 -11.99 -0.82
N ALA A 29 41.23 -12.95 -1.66
CA ALA A 29 39.84 -13.28 -1.91
C ALA A 29 39.19 -13.73 -0.59
N LEU A 30 38.62 -12.78 0.16
CA LEU A 30 37.65 -13.10 1.19
C LEU A 30 36.40 -13.58 0.48
N GLY A 31 36.24 -14.90 0.43
CA GLY A 31 34.94 -15.50 0.17
C GLY A 31 33.98 -15.02 1.24
N LEU A 32 33.04 -14.13 0.87
CA LEU A 32 31.86 -13.91 1.69
C LEU A 32 31.12 -15.25 1.76
N PRO A 33 30.88 -15.83 2.94
CA PRO A 33 29.88 -16.88 3.03
C PRO A 33 28.58 -16.26 2.54
N ALA A 34 27.93 -16.94 1.60
CA ALA A 34 26.56 -16.65 1.22
C ALA A 34 25.74 -16.69 2.52
N GLY A 35 25.48 -15.51 3.09
CA GLY A 35 24.51 -15.37 4.15
C GLY A 35 23.22 -15.91 3.59
N ALA A 36 22.78 -17.05 4.11
CA ALA A 36 21.43 -17.52 3.93
C ALA A 36 20.52 -16.33 4.22
N LEU A 37 19.80 -15.86 3.20
CA LEU A 37 18.63 -15.02 3.40
C LEU A 37 17.64 -15.92 4.16
N ALA A 38 17.76 -15.92 5.48
CA ALA A 38 16.73 -16.45 6.36
C ALA A 38 15.44 -15.73 5.95
N GLU A 39 14.45 -16.49 5.51
CA GLU A 39 13.13 -15.99 5.18
C GLU A 39 12.61 -15.18 6.38
N GLU A 40 12.54 -13.86 6.23
CA GLU A 40 11.84 -12.93 7.14
C GLU A 40 10.31 -13.08 6.99
N SER A 41 9.87 -14.32 6.87
CA SER A 41 8.50 -14.75 6.56
C SER A 41 7.81 -15.30 7.82
N GLY A 42 8.61 -15.67 8.83
CA GLY A 42 8.13 -16.37 10.03
C GLY A 42 7.45 -15.51 11.10
N THR A 43 7.48 -14.18 11.01
CA THR A 43 6.92 -13.29 12.06
C THR A 43 5.54 -12.74 11.73
N ARG A 44 5.12 -12.74 10.46
CA ARG A 44 3.85 -12.14 10.03
C ARG A 44 2.74 -13.18 10.00
N MET A 45 1.56 -12.82 10.51
CA MET A 45 0.40 -13.69 10.52
C MET A 45 -0.12 -13.91 9.08
N PRO A 46 -0.24 -15.16 8.61
CA PRO A 46 -0.81 -15.42 7.29
C PRO A 46 -2.31 -15.16 7.28
N VAL A 47 -2.79 -14.52 6.22
CA VAL A 47 -4.21 -14.32 5.90
C VAL A 47 -4.49 -15.05 4.59
N ASN A 48 -5.17 -16.19 4.70
CA ASN A 48 -5.49 -17.05 3.57
C ASN A 48 -6.78 -16.59 2.90
N LEU A 49 -6.68 -16.27 1.61
CA LEU A 49 -7.81 -15.80 0.80
C LEU A 49 -7.90 -16.61 -0.50
N PRO A 50 -9.12 -16.84 -1.02
CA PRO A 50 -9.32 -17.20 -2.41
C PRO A 50 -8.54 -16.24 -3.33
N GLU A 51 -7.99 -16.75 -4.42
CA GLU A 51 -7.09 -16.00 -5.30
C GLU A 51 -7.75 -14.70 -5.81
N ASP A 52 -9.00 -14.78 -6.25
CA ASP A 52 -9.78 -13.63 -6.71
C ASP A 52 -10.03 -12.59 -5.61
N ASP A 53 -10.17 -13.02 -4.35
CA ASP A 53 -10.34 -12.14 -3.18
C ASP A 53 -9.03 -11.48 -2.76
N ARG A 54 -7.92 -12.22 -2.83
CA ARG A 54 -6.57 -11.68 -2.58
C ARG A 54 -6.20 -10.62 -3.61
N GLU A 55 -6.42 -10.90 -4.89
CA GLU A 55 -6.14 -9.95 -5.97
C GLU A 55 -6.94 -8.67 -5.80
N HIS A 56 -8.24 -8.79 -5.52
CA HIS A 56 -9.10 -7.65 -5.25
C HIS A 56 -8.60 -6.82 -4.07
N LEU A 57 -8.23 -7.46 -2.95
CA LEU A 57 -7.71 -6.75 -1.78
C LEU A 57 -6.39 -6.03 -2.09
N LEU A 58 -5.49 -6.67 -2.84
CA LEU A 58 -4.22 -6.05 -3.25
C LEU A 58 -4.44 -4.87 -4.21
N GLU A 59 -5.42 -4.95 -5.10
CA GLU A 59 -5.81 -3.83 -5.96
C GLU A 59 -6.33 -2.66 -5.12
N GLU A 60 -7.22 -2.91 -4.15
CA GLU A 60 -7.71 -1.88 -3.23
C GLU A 60 -6.58 -1.24 -2.43
N MET A 61 -5.61 -2.02 -1.94
CA MET A 61 -4.41 -1.50 -1.26
C MET A 61 -3.58 -0.58 -2.16
N ARG A 62 -3.37 -0.96 -3.42
CA ARG A 62 -2.65 -0.11 -4.40
C ARG A 62 -3.41 1.18 -4.68
N GLY A 63 -4.71 1.09 -4.90
CA GLY A 63 -5.57 2.26 -5.09
C GLY A 63 -5.48 3.21 -3.90
N PHE A 64 -5.56 2.66 -2.68
CA PHE A 64 -5.47 3.45 -1.45
C PHE A 64 -4.13 4.20 -1.33
N LEU A 65 -3.01 3.57 -1.70
CA LEU A 65 -1.69 4.22 -1.70
C LEU A 65 -1.65 5.40 -2.69
N VAL A 66 -2.20 5.21 -3.90
CA VAL A 66 -2.29 6.28 -4.91
C VAL A 66 -3.11 7.46 -4.36
N TYR A 67 -4.29 7.20 -3.78
CA TYR A 67 -5.14 8.26 -3.21
C TYR A 67 -4.48 8.99 -2.04
N THR A 68 -3.84 8.25 -1.12
CA THR A 68 -3.19 8.85 0.05
C THR A 68 -2.01 9.73 -0.37
N THR A 69 -1.24 9.31 -1.37
CA THR A 69 -0.12 10.09 -1.92
C THR A 69 -0.59 11.36 -2.62
N ALA A 70 -1.67 11.27 -3.42
CA ALA A 70 -2.27 12.45 -4.03
C ALA A 70 -2.83 13.44 -2.99
N THR A 71 -3.47 12.92 -1.94
CA THR A 71 -3.99 13.72 -0.82
C THR A 71 -2.87 14.41 -0.04
N LEU A 72 -1.76 13.70 0.18
CA LEU A 72 -0.55 14.25 0.78
C LEU A 72 0.03 15.40 -0.03
N ASN A 73 0.16 15.24 -1.35
CA ASN A 73 0.68 16.30 -2.22
C ASN A 73 -0.22 17.54 -2.19
N ALA A 74 -1.54 17.36 -2.30
CA ALA A 74 -2.49 18.47 -2.19
C ALA A 74 -2.39 19.17 -0.82
N ALA A 75 -2.16 18.41 0.25
CA ALA A 75 -1.96 18.99 1.58
C ALA A 75 -0.63 19.76 1.69
N ILE A 76 0.45 19.28 1.09
CA ILE A 76 1.73 20.00 1.00
C ILE A 76 1.57 21.32 0.24
N GLU A 77 0.78 21.32 -0.83
CA GLU A 77 0.48 22.50 -1.65
C GLU A 77 -0.54 23.45 -0.99
N GLY A 78 -1.16 23.03 0.11
CA GLY A 78 -2.19 23.82 0.82
C GLY A 78 -3.56 23.81 0.14
N ASP A 79 -3.80 22.98 -0.87
CA ASP A 79 -5.08 22.86 -1.56
C ASP A 79 -6.05 21.96 -0.79
N MET A 80 -6.70 22.54 0.22
CA MET A 80 -7.65 21.83 1.08
C MET A 80 -8.94 21.41 0.36
N THR A 81 -9.29 22.07 -0.75
CA THR A 81 -10.45 21.66 -1.57
C THR A 81 -10.14 20.35 -2.29
N THR A 82 -8.95 20.25 -2.87
CA THR A 82 -8.49 18.99 -3.48
C THR A 82 -8.31 17.88 -2.44
N VAL A 83 -7.81 18.20 -1.23
CA VAL A 83 -7.74 17.23 -0.13
C VAL A 83 -9.12 16.63 0.19
N GLN A 84 -10.15 17.47 0.38
CA GLN A 84 -11.51 16.99 0.63
C GLN A 84 -12.01 16.08 -0.50
N ARG A 85 -11.92 16.56 -1.74
CA ARG A 85 -12.41 15.82 -2.91
C ARG A 85 -11.73 14.46 -3.06
N LEU A 86 -10.42 14.38 -2.81
CA LEU A 86 -9.67 13.12 -2.88
C LEU A 86 -10.05 12.18 -1.73
N ALA A 87 -10.22 12.71 -0.51
CA ALA A 87 -10.64 11.92 0.64
C ALA A 87 -12.03 11.27 0.46
N GLU A 88 -12.96 11.97 -0.20
CA GLU A 88 -14.31 11.47 -0.50
C GLU A 88 -14.33 10.34 -1.54
N GLN A 89 -13.25 10.15 -2.31
CA GLN A 89 -13.16 9.12 -3.35
C GLN A 89 -12.76 7.73 -2.81
N VAL A 90 -12.41 7.62 -1.52
CA VAL A 90 -11.96 6.34 -0.95
C VAL A 90 -13.10 5.31 -0.93
N ARG A 91 -12.91 4.21 -1.64
CA ARG A 91 -13.86 3.07 -1.77
C ARG A 91 -13.40 1.86 -0.96
N PRO A 92 -14.31 1.01 -0.42
CA PRO A 92 -15.76 1.14 -0.49
C PRO A 92 -16.28 2.22 0.49
N PRO A 93 -17.55 2.63 0.37
CA PRO A 93 -18.18 3.55 1.32
C PRO A 93 -17.94 3.11 2.77
N LEU A 94 -17.70 4.06 3.68
CA LEU A 94 -17.39 3.79 5.09
C LEU A 94 -18.38 2.81 5.74
N GLU A 95 -19.66 2.92 5.39
CA GLU A 95 -20.69 2.01 5.90
C GLU A 95 -20.36 0.54 5.61
N ARG A 96 -19.92 0.24 4.39
CA ARG A 96 -19.50 -1.12 4.01
C ARG A 96 -18.23 -1.55 4.72
N ALA A 97 -17.29 -0.64 4.94
CA ALA A 97 -16.09 -0.94 5.72
C ALA A 97 -16.42 -1.23 7.20
N ARG A 98 -17.37 -0.49 7.79
CA ARG A 98 -17.88 -0.74 9.15
C ARG A 98 -18.57 -2.09 9.27
N MET A 99 -19.43 -2.43 8.31
CA MET A 99 -20.05 -3.75 8.26
C MET A 99 -18.99 -4.86 8.17
N LEU A 100 -17.96 -4.70 7.34
CA LEU A 100 -16.86 -5.67 7.24
C LEU A 100 -16.10 -5.79 8.56
N ALA A 101 -15.84 -4.67 9.24
CA ALA A 101 -15.14 -4.62 10.52
C ALA A 101 -16.02 -4.98 11.72
N SER A 102 -17.32 -5.21 11.57
CA SER A 102 -18.17 -5.66 12.67
C SER A 102 -17.88 -7.13 13.01
N GLY A 103 -17.98 -7.49 14.31
CA GLY A 103 -17.69 -8.83 14.80
C GLY A 103 -18.79 -9.86 14.51
N ASP A 104 -19.99 -9.40 14.17
CA ASP A 104 -21.16 -10.26 14.02
C ASP A 104 -21.02 -11.12 12.75
N HIS A 105 -21.17 -12.43 12.92
CA HIS A 105 -21.30 -13.38 11.81
C HIS A 105 -22.69 -13.32 11.14
N SER A 106 -23.53 -12.35 11.51
CA SER A 106 -24.86 -12.13 10.90
C SER A 106 -24.75 -11.92 9.39
N PRO A 107 -25.47 -12.65 8.55
CA PRO A 107 -25.37 -12.53 7.09
C PRO A 107 -25.41 -11.06 6.68
N ALA A 108 -24.58 -10.68 5.72
CA ALA A 108 -24.53 -9.31 5.23
C ALA A 108 -25.96 -8.86 4.91
N PRO A 109 -26.39 -7.65 5.34
CA PRO A 109 -27.67 -7.15 4.90
C PRO A 109 -27.70 -7.21 3.37
N PRO A 110 -28.82 -7.64 2.75
CA PRO A 110 -28.91 -7.70 1.31
C PRO A 110 -28.59 -6.31 0.79
N MET A 111 -27.50 -6.19 0.03
CA MET A 111 -27.20 -4.95 -0.66
C MET A 111 -28.38 -4.70 -1.58
N THR A 112 -29.17 -3.66 -1.34
CA THR A 112 -30.14 -3.19 -2.32
C THR A 112 -29.35 -2.78 -3.54
N GLU A 113 -29.33 -3.66 -4.54
CA GLU A 113 -28.93 -3.37 -5.91
C GLU A 113 -29.67 -2.13 -6.34
N ARG A 114 -28.96 -1.00 -6.38
CA ARG A 114 -29.44 0.15 -7.13
C ARG A 114 -29.32 -0.25 -8.60
N ASN A 115 -30.44 -0.72 -9.13
CA ASN A 115 -30.73 -1.15 -10.51
C ASN A 115 -30.49 -2.65 -10.82
N SER A 116 -31.34 -3.54 -10.31
CA SER A 116 -31.71 -4.78 -10.98
C SER A 116 -33.15 -5.18 -10.64
N ALA A 117 -33.86 -5.71 -11.63
CA ALA A 117 -35.25 -6.16 -11.59
C ALA A 117 -35.51 -7.20 -10.47
N PRO A 118 -36.76 -7.44 -10.03
CA PRO A 118 -37.05 -8.38 -8.94
C PRO A 118 -36.49 -9.77 -9.24
N ALA A 119 -35.81 -10.34 -8.25
CA ALA A 119 -35.22 -11.67 -8.34
C ALA A 119 -36.29 -12.74 -8.65
N PRO A 120 -36.04 -13.68 -9.58
CA PRO A 120 -36.96 -14.79 -9.82
C PRO A 120 -36.90 -15.81 -8.67
N ALA A 121 -37.97 -16.60 -8.56
CA ALA A 121 -38.16 -17.61 -7.51
C ALA A 121 -36.99 -18.60 -7.39
N ASP A 122 -36.71 -18.98 -6.13
CA ASP A 122 -35.68 -19.91 -5.68
C ASP A 122 -35.68 -21.24 -6.46
N ASP A 123 -34.58 -21.56 -7.13
CA ASP A 123 -34.43 -22.72 -8.02
C ASP A 123 -33.46 -23.79 -7.49
N GLY A 124 -33.08 -23.73 -6.21
CA GLY A 124 -32.21 -24.75 -5.62
C GLY A 124 -30.76 -24.74 -6.12
N ARG A 125 -30.31 -23.70 -6.83
CA ARG A 125 -28.88 -23.49 -7.09
C ARG A 125 -28.13 -23.21 -5.80
N ARG A 126 -27.01 -23.91 -5.58
CA ARG A 126 -26.10 -23.69 -4.45
C ARG A 126 -25.72 -22.21 -4.41
N HIS A 127 -26.09 -21.53 -3.33
CA HIS A 127 -25.73 -20.13 -3.11
C HIS A 127 -24.20 -20.03 -2.95
N HIS A 128 -23.51 -19.52 -3.97
CA HIS A 128 -22.09 -19.18 -3.83
C HIS A 128 -21.95 -17.94 -2.96
N PRO A 129 -21.14 -17.97 -1.89
CA PRO A 129 -20.99 -16.83 -1.02
C PRO A 129 -20.44 -15.64 -1.81
N SER A 130 -21.02 -14.47 -1.61
CA SER A 130 -20.56 -13.22 -2.20
C SER A 130 -19.12 -12.91 -1.75
N ARG A 131 -18.39 -12.12 -2.55
CA ARG A 131 -17.05 -11.63 -2.16
C ARG A 131 -17.03 -11.00 -0.77
N PHE A 132 -18.07 -10.26 -0.41
CA PHE A 132 -18.19 -9.64 0.91
C PHE A 132 -18.22 -10.68 2.02
N GLU A 133 -19.03 -11.72 1.88
CA GLU A 133 -19.15 -12.80 2.86
C GLU A 133 -17.85 -13.58 2.97
N ARG A 134 -17.19 -13.88 1.84
CA ARG A 134 -15.88 -14.54 1.83
C ARG A 134 -14.82 -13.69 2.52
N MET A 135 -14.74 -12.40 2.21
CA MET A 135 -13.82 -11.46 2.86
C MET A 135 -14.10 -11.34 4.35
N ARG A 136 -15.37 -11.26 4.76
CA ARG A 136 -15.72 -11.19 6.20
C ARG A 136 -15.43 -12.51 6.93
N ARG A 137 -15.54 -13.65 6.26
CA ARG A 137 -15.20 -14.95 6.86
C ARG A 137 -13.68 -15.13 6.99
N ASN A 138 -12.92 -14.76 5.95
CA ASN A 138 -11.52 -15.16 5.83
C ASN A 138 -10.53 -14.11 6.37
N LEU A 139 -10.91 -12.83 6.46
CA LEU A 139 -10.06 -11.80 7.05
C LEU A 139 -10.16 -11.83 8.58
N PRO A 140 -9.06 -11.91 9.34
CA PRO A 140 -9.09 -11.79 10.79
C PRO A 140 -9.75 -10.48 11.23
N GLN A 141 -10.54 -10.53 12.30
CA GLN A 141 -11.23 -9.35 12.82
C GLN A 141 -10.29 -8.15 13.06
N PRO A 142 -9.10 -8.29 13.69
CA PRO A 142 -8.20 -7.15 13.87
C PRO A 142 -7.69 -6.56 12.54
N PHE A 143 -7.52 -7.39 11.51
CA PHE A 143 -7.18 -6.93 10.16
C PHE A 143 -8.30 -6.03 9.58
N ARG A 144 -9.57 -6.46 9.71
CA ARG A 144 -10.73 -5.69 9.24
C ARG A 144 -10.88 -4.36 9.98
N VAL A 145 -10.62 -4.35 11.29
CA VAL A 145 -10.63 -3.13 12.11
C VAL A 145 -9.54 -2.15 11.65
N MET A 146 -8.31 -2.60 11.40
CA MET A 146 -7.26 -1.70 10.88
C MET A 146 -7.61 -1.14 9.50
N MET A 147 -8.16 -1.96 8.59
CA MET A 147 -8.65 -1.45 7.31
C MET A 147 -9.73 -0.39 7.48
N LEU A 148 -10.63 -0.54 8.46
CA LEU A 148 -11.61 0.49 8.80
C LEU A 148 -10.94 1.77 9.32
N GLN A 149 -10.04 1.65 10.30
CA GLN A 149 -9.32 2.79 10.90
C GLN A 149 -8.62 3.64 9.84
N MET A 150 -7.96 2.99 8.88
CA MET A 150 -7.31 3.65 7.75
C MET A 150 -8.31 4.48 6.92
N ARG A 151 -9.48 3.92 6.65
CA ARG A 151 -10.54 4.58 5.85
C ARG A 151 -11.21 5.71 6.61
N GLU A 152 -11.46 5.53 7.90
CA GLU A 152 -12.01 6.56 8.77
C GLU A 152 -11.03 7.72 8.92
N GLY A 153 -9.73 7.45 9.02
CA GLY A 153 -8.70 8.47 9.06
C GLY A 153 -8.68 9.35 7.81
N ILE A 154 -8.81 8.76 6.60
CA ILE A 154 -8.93 9.57 5.38
C ILE A 154 -10.24 10.37 5.34
N ALA A 155 -11.36 9.77 5.75
CA ALA A 155 -12.62 10.51 5.80
C ALA A 155 -12.58 11.68 6.81
N GLU A 156 -11.82 11.54 7.91
CA GLU A 156 -11.54 12.62 8.84
C GLU A 156 -10.70 13.71 8.19
N VAL A 157 -9.61 13.36 7.48
CA VAL A 157 -8.80 14.32 6.69
C VAL A 157 -9.69 15.15 5.76
N GLY A 158 -10.61 14.51 5.02
CA GLY A 158 -11.49 15.20 4.09
C GLY A 158 -12.43 16.20 4.76
N ARG A 159 -13.04 15.81 5.89
CA ARG A 159 -13.93 16.70 6.66
C ARG A 159 -13.16 17.87 7.28
N ASP A 160 -11.97 17.60 7.80
CA ASP A 160 -11.16 18.60 8.49
C ASP A 160 -10.48 19.57 7.53
N ALA A 161 -10.15 19.13 6.31
CA ALA A 161 -9.50 19.96 5.30
C ALA A 161 -10.24 21.28 5.08
N VAL A 162 -11.56 21.23 4.87
CA VAL A 162 -12.35 22.46 4.65
C VAL A 162 -12.73 23.15 5.96
N THR A 163 -13.12 22.39 6.98
CA THR A 163 -13.62 22.99 8.23
C THR A 163 -12.53 23.69 9.04
N ARG A 164 -11.28 23.21 8.96
CA ARG A 164 -10.13 23.78 9.67
C ARG A 164 -9.23 24.61 8.77
N ASN A 165 -9.15 24.30 7.48
CA ASN A 165 -8.27 24.94 6.51
C ASN A 165 -6.81 25.06 7.00
N ASP A 166 -6.30 23.99 7.64
CA ASP A 166 -4.95 23.90 8.21
C ASP A 166 -4.18 22.75 7.55
N PRO A 167 -3.31 23.03 6.57
CA PRO A 167 -2.54 22.01 5.87
C PRO A 167 -1.68 21.16 6.81
N LEU A 168 -1.10 21.75 7.86
CA LEU A 168 -0.24 21.03 8.79
C LEU A 168 -1.06 20.04 9.65
N HIS A 169 -2.30 20.38 9.98
CA HIS A 169 -3.23 19.44 10.61
C HIS A 169 -3.54 18.24 9.70
N SER A 170 -3.88 18.49 8.44
CA SER A 170 -4.12 17.44 7.43
C SER A 170 -2.91 16.53 7.24
N LEU A 171 -1.69 17.09 7.20
CA LEU A 171 -0.45 16.31 7.10
C LEU A 171 -0.25 15.40 8.31
N ARG A 172 -0.54 15.86 9.54
CA ARG A 172 -0.47 15.02 10.75
C ARG A 172 -1.51 13.90 10.74
N GLN A 173 -2.71 14.16 10.22
CA GLN A 173 -3.74 13.12 10.05
C GLN A 173 -3.29 12.08 9.02
N LEU A 174 -2.74 12.50 7.88
CA LEU A 174 -2.22 11.61 6.85
C LEU A 174 -1.03 10.76 7.35
N HIS A 175 -0.20 11.30 8.24
CA HIS A 175 0.82 10.50 8.92
C HIS A 175 0.20 9.37 9.75
N ARG A 176 -0.82 9.67 10.57
CA ARG A 176 -1.53 8.65 11.36
C ARG A 176 -2.16 7.56 10.48
N VAL A 177 -2.68 7.91 9.31
CA VAL A 177 -3.18 6.94 8.34
C VAL A 177 -2.07 6.02 7.83
N GLN A 178 -0.88 6.56 7.52
CA GLN A 178 0.27 5.77 7.06
C GLN A 178 0.77 4.80 8.14
N GLU A 179 0.73 5.19 9.42
CA GLU A 179 1.08 4.31 10.54
C GLU A 179 0.21 3.04 10.57
N VAL A 180 -1.07 3.14 10.20
CA VAL A 180 -1.96 1.96 10.09
C VAL A 180 -1.50 1.02 8.98
N CYS A 181 -1.09 1.55 7.81
CA CYS A 181 -0.52 0.74 6.72
C CYS A 181 0.72 -0.01 7.20
N ILE A 182 1.63 0.68 7.88
CA ILE A 182 2.87 0.09 8.41
C ILE A 182 2.55 -1.01 9.41
N ALA A 183 1.69 -0.75 10.39
CA ALA A 183 1.29 -1.73 11.40
C ALA A 183 0.65 -2.98 10.76
N CYS A 184 -0.24 -2.77 9.78
CA CYS A 184 -0.88 -3.87 9.06
C CYS A 184 0.14 -4.73 8.28
N HIS A 185 1.10 -4.09 7.59
CA HIS A 185 2.12 -4.81 6.82
C HIS A 185 3.20 -5.49 7.68
N GLN A 186 3.40 -5.01 8.92
CA GLN A 186 4.24 -5.68 9.91
C GLN A 186 3.53 -6.89 10.52
N ALA A 187 2.22 -6.81 10.73
CA ALA A 187 1.46 -7.87 11.40
C ALA A 187 1.00 -8.99 10.45
N TYR A 188 0.77 -8.70 9.16
CA TYR A 188 0.08 -9.62 8.26
C TYR A 188 0.79 -9.84 6.93
N ARG A 189 0.62 -11.04 6.36
CA ARG A 189 0.96 -11.38 4.98
C ARG A 189 -0.24 -12.03 4.30
N LEU A 190 -0.52 -11.64 3.04
CA LEU A 190 -1.63 -12.20 2.27
C LEU A 190 -1.18 -13.41 1.45
N GLU A 191 -1.79 -14.55 1.71
CA GLU A 191 -1.52 -15.81 1.01
C GLU A 191 -2.71 -16.24 0.16
N SER A 192 -2.43 -16.83 -0.99
CA SER A 192 -3.46 -17.50 -1.79
C SER A 192 -3.70 -18.89 -1.19
N GLY A 193 -4.94 -19.18 -0.81
CA GLY A 193 -5.29 -20.47 -0.23
C GLY A 193 -6.80 -20.62 -0.03
N SER A 194 -7.34 -21.82 -0.29
CA SER A 194 -8.72 -22.12 0.06
C SER A 194 -8.82 -22.31 1.58
N PRO A 195 -9.72 -21.60 2.28
CA PRO A 195 -10.00 -21.87 3.70
C PRO A 195 -10.48 -23.31 3.93
N ASP A 196 -11.04 -23.95 2.90
CA ASP A 196 -11.56 -25.32 2.93
C ASP A 196 -10.45 -26.39 2.83
N ALA A 197 -9.20 -26.02 2.51
CA ALA A 197 -8.09 -26.96 2.46
C ALA A 197 -7.50 -27.28 3.85
N ALA A 198 -7.87 -26.52 4.89
CA ALA A 198 -7.38 -26.70 6.27
C ALA A 198 -8.24 -27.65 7.13
N GLY A 199 -9.15 -28.41 6.51
CA GLY A 199 -10.11 -29.24 7.24
C GLY A 199 -10.58 -30.48 6.48
N GLN A 200 -9.66 -31.38 6.13
CA GLN A 200 -9.97 -32.79 5.88
C GLN A 200 -8.86 -33.64 6.55
N PRO A 201 -9.20 -34.54 7.49
CA PRO A 201 -8.25 -35.55 7.98
C PRO A 201 -7.84 -36.52 6.87
#